data_AF-A0A8S2WTG0-F1
#
_entry.id   AF-A0A8S2WTG0-F1
#
_cell.length_a   1.000
_cell.length_b   1.000
_cell.length_c   1.000
_cell.angle_alpha   90.00
_cell.angle_beta   90.00
_cell.angle_gamma   90.00
#
_symmetry.space_group_name_H-M   'P 1'
#
loop_
_entity.id
_entity.type
_entity.pdbx_description
1 polymer ?
#
loop_
_entity_poly.entity_id
_entity_poly.type
_entity_poly.pdbx_seq_one_letter_code
_entity_poly.pdbx_strand_id
1 'polypeptide(L)'
;MESTWGAGHLNDKKQYERELTSYYFLPRPNEMIYHHLPEDVKWQLLKSPINMEQYLQMPKLRPLYFDLKLELVSPRNQGVISLLPG
;
A
#
# COMPACT_ATOMS: atom_id res chain seq x y z
N MET A 1 7.20 -15.78 -8.65
CA MET A 1 5.85 -15.19 -8.66
C MET A 1 5.14 -15.78 -7.46
N GLU A 2 4.78 -14.96 -6.48
CA GLU A 2 4.07 -15.43 -5.29
C GLU A 2 2.57 -15.32 -5.61
N SER A 3 1.89 -16.47 -5.64
CA SER A 3 0.55 -16.63 -6.21
C SER A 3 -0.58 -16.19 -5.28
N THR A 4 -0.27 -15.71 -4.07
CA THR A 4 -1.27 -15.37 -3.05
C THR A 4 -1.60 -13.88 -2.97
N TRP A 5 -0.64 -12.99 -3.24
CA TRP A 5 -0.88 -11.53 -3.19
C TRP A 5 -1.99 -11.05 -4.12
N GLY A 6 -2.10 -11.67 -5.29
CA GLY A 6 -3.12 -11.33 -6.28
C GLY A 6 -4.36 -12.21 -6.21
N ALA A 7 -4.52 -13.11 -5.23
CA ALA A 7 -5.58 -14.13 -5.26
C ALA A 7 -6.89 -13.69 -4.58
N GLY A 8 -6.82 -12.78 -3.61
CA GLY A 8 -7.96 -12.35 -2.82
C GLY A 8 -7.58 -11.79 -1.46
N HIS A 9 -8.58 -11.51 -0.63
CA HIS A 9 -8.39 -10.95 0.70
C HIS A 9 -9.45 -11.47 1.70
N LEU A 10 -9.25 -11.20 3.00
CA LEU A 10 -10.27 -11.48 4.01
C LEU A 10 -11.21 -10.27 4.13
N ASN A 11 -12.51 -10.53 4.10
CA ASN A 11 -13.52 -9.52 4.40
C ASN A 11 -13.62 -9.23 5.90
N ASP A 12 -14.47 -8.28 6.29
CA ASP A 12 -14.65 -7.89 7.71
C ASP A 12 -15.15 -9.04 8.60
N LYS A 13 -15.77 -10.05 8.01
CA LYS A 13 -16.21 -11.28 8.70
C LYS A 13 -15.10 -12.35 8.75
N LYS A 14 -13.88 -12.01 8.34
CA LYS A 14 -12.73 -12.91 8.22
C LYS A 14 -12.97 -14.08 7.27
N GLN A 15 -13.85 -13.91 6.29
CA GLN A 15 -14.10 -14.89 5.24
C GLN A 15 -13.23 -14.54 4.04
N TYR A 16 -12.63 -15.55 3.42
CA TYR A 16 -11.84 -15.36 2.22
C TYR A 16 -12.74 -15.01 1.03
N GLU A 17 -12.45 -13.87 0.41
CA GLU A 17 -13.05 -13.44 -0.85
C GLU A 17 -11.99 -13.48 -1.94
N ARG A 18 -12.29 -14.22 -3.01
CA ARG A 18 -11.39 -14.34 -4.16
C ARG A 18 -11.50 -13.08 -5.02
N GLU A 19 -10.38 -12.41 -5.23
CA GLU A 19 -10.26 -11.23 -6.05
C GLU A 19 -8.93 -11.32 -6.80
N LEU A 20 -8.99 -11.67 -8.09
CA LEU A 20 -7.78 -11.81 -8.90
C LEU A 20 -7.31 -10.43 -9.36
N THR A 21 -6.10 -10.02 -8.97
CA THR A 21 -5.52 -8.72 -9.38
C THR A 21 -4.10 -8.86 -9.93
N SER A 22 -3.79 -8.09 -10.97
CA SER A 22 -2.44 -7.95 -11.53
C SER A 22 -1.60 -6.89 -10.82
N TYR A 23 -2.14 -6.20 -9.81
CA TYR A 23 -1.47 -5.08 -9.14
C TYR A 23 -0.07 -5.43 -8.62
N TYR A 24 0.12 -6.66 -8.12
CA TYR A 24 1.42 -7.12 -7.61
C TYR A 24 2.37 -7.66 -8.69
N PHE A 25 1.99 -7.55 -9.97
CA PHE A 25 2.89 -7.83 -11.09
C PHE A 25 3.66 -6.57 -11.47
N LEU A 26 4.95 -6.53 -11.13
CA LEU A 26 5.84 -5.39 -11.36
C LEU A 26 5.29 -4.07 -10.75
N PRO A 27 4.92 -4.05 -9.46
CA PRO A 27 4.37 -2.86 -8.83
C PRO A 27 5.43 -1.75 -8.81
N ARG A 28 4.97 -0.50 -8.91
CA ARG A 28 5.89 0.63 -8.81
C ARG A 28 6.43 0.68 -7.37
N PRO A 29 7.74 0.91 -7.16
CA PRO A 29 8.33 0.91 -5.81
C PRO A 29 7.66 1.90 -4.83
N ASN A 30 7.23 3.07 -5.34
CA ASN A 30 6.52 4.09 -4.57
C ASN A 30 5.09 3.69 -4.16
N GLU A 31 4.51 2.66 -4.77
CA GLU A 31 3.23 2.07 -4.40
C GLU A 31 3.45 0.87 -3.47
N MET A 32 4.44 0.02 -3.80
CA MET A 32 4.76 -1.18 -3.04
C MET A 32 5.22 -0.88 -1.60
N ILE A 33 5.90 0.24 -1.38
CA ILE A 33 6.37 0.67 -0.05
C ILE A 33 5.22 0.91 0.95
N TYR A 34 3.97 1.07 0.51
CA TYR A 34 2.81 1.15 1.43
C TYR A 34 2.37 -0.21 1.99
N HIS A 35 2.83 -1.29 1.37
CA HIS A 35 2.46 -2.66 1.72
C HIS A 35 3.62 -3.45 2.30
N HIS A 36 4.85 -3.10 1.91
CA HIS A 36 6.06 -3.85 2.25
C HIS A 36 7.23 -2.91 2.50
N LEU A 37 7.86 -3.06 3.66
CA LEU A 37 9.18 -2.49 3.92
C LEU A 37 10.23 -3.60 3.77
N PRO A 38 11.08 -3.57 2.73
CA PRO A 38 12.20 -4.49 2.59
C PRO A 38 13.19 -4.35 3.75
N GLU A 39 13.75 -5.47 4.20
CA GLU A 39 14.78 -5.50 5.25
C GLU A 39 16.05 -4.77 4.83
N ASP A 40 16.51 -4.98 3.58
CA ASP A 40 17.61 -4.22 2.99
C ASP A 40 17.05 -3.00 2.26
N VAL A 41 17.47 -1.82 2.73
CA VAL A 41 17.05 -0.50 2.23
C VAL A 41 17.25 -0.34 0.72
N LYS A 42 18.26 -1.00 0.13
CA LYS A 42 18.51 -0.90 -1.33
C LYS A 42 17.35 -1.46 -2.16
N TRP A 43 16.59 -2.40 -1.62
CA TRP A 43 15.45 -3.02 -2.30
C TRP A 43 14.15 -2.23 -2.20
N GLN A 44 14.15 -1.11 -1.49
CA GLN A 44 13.04 -0.16 -1.57
C GLN A 44 12.92 0.44 -2.97
N LEU A 45 14.04 0.55 -3.70
CA LEU A 45 14.10 1.14 -5.05
C LEU A 45 13.48 2.56 -5.11
N LEU A 46 13.47 3.26 -3.97
CA LEU A 46 13.01 4.64 -3.84
C LEU A 46 14.15 5.61 -4.01
N LYS A 47 13.86 6.77 -4.59
CA LYS A 47 14.81 7.90 -4.64
C LYS A 47 15.20 8.39 -3.24
N SER A 48 14.26 8.33 -2.30
CA SER A 48 14.45 8.67 -0.89
C SER A 48 13.90 7.50 -0.06
N PRO A 49 14.77 6.56 0.35
CA PRO A 49 14.37 5.43 1.17
C PRO A 49 13.84 5.87 2.53
N ILE A 50 12.95 5.06 3.11
CA ILE A 50 12.33 5.29 4.41
C ILE A 50 12.77 4.25 5.44
N ASN A 51 12.66 4.60 6.71
CA ASN A 51 12.92 3.68 7.82
C ASN A 51 11.62 3.07 8.38
N MET A 52 11.76 2.15 9.34
CA MET A 52 10.62 1.49 9.98
C MET A 52 9.67 2.47 10.69
N GLU A 53 10.21 3.49 11.37
CA GLU A 53 9.40 4.48 12.09
C GLU A 53 8.50 5.26 11.12
N GLN A 54 9.06 5.71 10.00
CA GLN A 54 8.33 6.39 8.93
C GLN A 54 7.28 5.46 8.32
N TYR A 55 7.64 4.21 8.01
CA TYR A 55 6.71 3.21 7.47
C TYR A 55 5.50 2.98 8.39
N LEU A 56 5.72 2.87 9.71
CA LEU A 56 4.65 2.68 10.69
C LEU A 56 3.69 3.88 10.79
N GLN A 57 4.14 5.07 10.38
CA GLN A 57 3.32 6.29 10.35
C GLN A 57 2.57 6.49 9.01
N MET A 58 2.85 5.67 7.99
CA MET A 58 2.20 5.77 6.69
C MET A 58 0.74 5.32 6.74
N PRO A 59 -0.15 5.94 5.93
CA PRO A 59 -1.52 5.47 5.80
C PRO A 59 -1.55 4.08 5.18
N LYS A 60 -2.51 3.25 5.61
CA LYS A 60 -2.74 1.93 5.03
C LYS A 60 -3.52 2.06 3.73
N LEU A 61 -2.82 2.21 2.63
CA LEU A 61 -3.42 2.26 1.29
C LEU A 61 -3.65 0.84 0.75
N ARG A 62 -4.71 0.67 -0.04
CA ARG A 62 -5.03 -0.59 -0.73
C ARG A 62 -4.76 -0.43 -2.23
N PRO A 63 -4.53 -1.51 -3.00
CA PRO A 63 -4.34 -1.45 -4.45
C PRO A 63 -5.34 -0.52 -5.17
N LEU A 64 -6.63 -0.64 -4.82
CA LEU A 64 -7.71 0.17 -5.38
C LEU A 64 -7.48 1.68 -5.27
N TYR A 65 -6.79 2.16 -4.24
CA TYR A 65 -6.44 3.58 -4.09
C TYR A 65 -5.59 4.07 -5.28
N PHE A 66 -4.61 3.27 -5.69
CA PHE A 66 -3.70 3.60 -6.79
C PHE A 66 -4.36 3.38 -8.14
N ASP A 67 -5.17 2.33 -8.28
CA ASP A 67 -5.96 2.08 -9.50
C ASP A 67 -6.92 3.22 -9.81
N LEU A 68 -7.56 3.79 -8.77
CA LEU A 68 -8.42 4.97 -8.87
C LEU A 68 -7.65 6.30 -8.98
N LYS A 69 -6.31 6.27 -8.97
CA LYS A 69 -5.44 7.45 -9.04
C LYS A 69 -5.79 8.52 -8.00
N LEU A 70 -6.12 8.08 -6.78
CA LEU A 70 -6.45 9.01 -5.70
C LEU A 70 -5.19 9.72 -5.20
N GLU A 71 -5.38 10.96 -4.75
CA GLU A 71 -4.31 11.78 -4.17
C GLU A 71 -4.48 11.96 -2.67
N LEU A 72 -3.37 11.84 -1.93
CA LEU A 72 -3.37 11.98 -0.49
C LEU A 72 -3.34 13.47 -0.16
N VAL A 73 -4.52 14.01 0.18
CA VAL A 73 -4.65 15.45 0.46
C VAL A 73 -3.99 15.79 1.81
N SER A 74 -4.30 15.04 2.86
CA SER A 74 -3.68 15.18 4.18
C SER A 74 -3.90 13.94 5.05
N PRO A 75 -2.90 13.55 5.87
CA PRO A 75 -1.56 14.12 5.97
C PRO A 75 -0.66 13.41 4.98
N ARG A 76 0.15 14.18 4.26
CA ARG A 76 1.05 13.61 3.25
C ARG A 76 2.12 12.69 3.86
N ASN A 77 2.42 12.83 5.15
CA ASN A 77 3.48 12.10 5.87
C ASN A 77 3.11 11.68 7.31
N GLN A 78 1.83 11.70 7.74
CA GLN A 78 1.43 11.37 9.12
C GLN A 78 0.02 10.74 9.19
N GLY A 79 -0.29 10.02 10.27
CA GLY A 79 -1.45 9.12 10.40
C GLY A 79 -2.82 9.72 10.76
N VAL A 80 -3.11 10.99 10.45
CA VAL A 80 -4.39 11.64 10.78
C VAL A 80 -5.15 12.08 9.53
N ILE A 81 -5.88 11.16 8.91
CA ILE A 81 -6.73 11.46 7.75
C ILE A 81 -8.00 12.19 8.24
N SER A 82 -8.12 13.48 7.91
CA SER A 82 -9.39 14.22 8.03
C SER A 82 -10.12 14.22 6.69
N LEU A 83 -11.23 13.49 6.62
CA LEU A 83 -12.15 13.52 5.48
C LEU A 83 -13.20 14.61 5.72
N LEU A 84 -13.28 15.60 4.83
CA LEU A 84 -14.37 16.59 4.83
C LEU A 84 -15.52 16.09 3.93
N PRO A 85 -16.79 16.20 4.37
CA PRO A 85 -17.93 15.97 3.50
C PRO A 85 -18.08 17.16 2.53
N GLY A 86 -18.38 16.84 1.26
CA GLY A 86 -18.80 17.81 0.25
C GLY A 86 -20.26 18.22 0.39
#